data_AF-A0A2H1IYR2-F1
#
_entry.id   AF-A0A2H1IYR2-F1
#
_cell.length_a   1.000
_cell.length_b   1.000
_cell.length_c   1.000
_cell.angle_alpha   90.00
_cell.angle_beta   90.00
_cell.angle_gamma   90.00
#
_symmetry.space_group_name_H-M   'P 1'
#
loop_
_entity.id
_entity.type
_entity.pdbx_description
1 polymer ?
#
loop_
_entity_poly.entity_id
_entity_poly.type
_entity_poly.pdbx_seq_one_letter_code
_entity_poly.pdbx_strand_id
1 'polypeptide(L)'
;MTILAHAFTMVPTDDLAGAVSAHVAGGLHVYWRPDPRTALLGVNDRACVMVEDDPAERALGPGPVLLVDDVTWFGLDDSSSWIISPVVVPVGNYAALSRDGIVLRYLDLTKLEDSVPRAWFGDPHETADCEEGKSHGK
;
A
#
# COMPACT_ATOMS: atom_id res chain seq x y z
N MET A 1 9.51 14.06 2.27
CA MET A 1 8.71 12.83 2.32
C MET A 1 9.62 11.71 2.79
N THR A 2 9.16 10.93 3.76
CA THR A 2 9.89 9.78 4.32
C THR A 2 9.08 8.51 4.11
N ILE A 3 9.73 7.43 3.65
CA ILE A 3 9.09 6.11 3.60
C ILE A 3 9.09 5.54 5.01
N LEU A 4 7.90 5.23 5.51
CA LEU A 4 7.67 4.73 6.86
C LEU A 4 7.63 3.20 6.89
N ALA A 5 6.96 2.59 5.91
CA ALA A 5 6.78 1.14 5.82
C ALA A 5 6.31 0.72 4.42
N HIS A 6 6.27 -0.58 4.17
CA HIS A 6 5.41 -1.14 3.12
C HIS A 6 3.96 -1.12 3.61
N ALA A 7 3.01 -0.54 2.87
CA ALA A 7 1.59 -0.55 3.27
C ALA A 7 0.95 -1.90 2.93
N PHE A 8 0.95 -2.26 1.65
CA PHE A 8 0.43 -3.50 1.05
C PHE A 8 0.91 -3.62 -0.40
N THR A 9 0.69 -4.77 -1.03
CA THR A 9 0.88 -4.94 -2.47
C THR A 9 -0.43 -4.69 -3.22
N MET A 10 -0.39 -3.80 -4.21
CA MET A 10 -1.49 -3.61 -5.16
C MET A 10 -1.50 -4.77 -6.16
N VAL A 11 -2.66 -5.39 -6.35
CA VAL A 11 -2.91 -6.45 -7.33
C VAL A 11 -4.10 -6.03 -8.20
N PRO A 12 -3.85 -5.33 -9.30
CA PRO A 12 -4.92 -4.93 -10.19
C PRO A 12 -5.38 -6.13 -11.04
N THR A 13 -6.68 -6.25 -11.27
CA THR A 13 -7.28 -7.41 -11.94
C THR A 13 -8.53 -7.04 -12.71
N ASP A 14 -8.97 -7.90 -13.63
CA ASP A 14 -10.28 -7.89 -14.27
C ASP A 14 -11.22 -8.98 -13.72
N ASP A 15 -10.71 -9.84 -12.83
CA ASP A 15 -11.46 -10.86 -12.09
C ASP A 15 -11.21 -10.71 -10.59
N LEU A 16 -11.89 -9.74 -9.98
CA LEU A 16 -11.79 -9.47 -8.54
C LEU A 16 -12.13 -10.71 -7.70
N ALA A 17 -13.16 -11.45 -8.11
CA ALA A 17 -13.64 -12.60 -7.34
C ALA A 17 -12.60 -13.73 -7.34
N GLY A 18 -12.03 -14.05 -8.51
CA GLY A 18 -10.97 -15.05 -8.65
C GLY A 18 -9.70 -14.65 -7.91
N ALA A 19 -9.26 -13.40 -8.06
CA ALA A 19 -8.07 -12.88 -7.39
C ALA A 19 -8.21 -12.91 -5.86
N VAL A 20 -9.35 -12.50 -5.32
CA VAL A 20 -9.63 -12.58 -3.89
C VAL A 20 -9.66 -14.04 -3.43
N SER A 21 -10.34 -14.92 -4.15
CA SER A 21 -10.42 -16.35 -3.83
C SER A 21 -9.03 -16.99 -3.75
N ALA A 22 -8.14 -16.67 -4.69
CA ALA A 22 -6.77 -17.18 -4.72
C ALA A 22 -5.96 -16.78 -3.48
N HIS A 23 -6.05 -15.51 -3.06
CA HIS A 23 -5.36 -15.02 -1.86
C HIS A 23 -5.94 -15.58 -0.57
N VAL A 24 -7.27 -15.75 -0.52
CA VAL A 24 -7.94 -16.41 0.62
C VAL A 24 -7.54 -17.87 0.73
N ALA A 25 -7.44 -18.60 -0.39
CA ALA A 25 -6.91 -19.95 -0.42
C ALA A 25 -5.42 -20.00 0.03
N GLY A 26 -4.69 -18.91 -0.16
CA GLY A 26 -3.33 -18.69 0.36
C GLY A 26 -3.27 -18.32 1.86
N GLY A 27 -4.41 -18.22 2.55
CA GLY A 27 -4.48 -17.97 3.99
C GLY A 27 -4.71 -16.52 4.40
N LEU A 28 -4.99 -15.61 3.46
CA LEU A 28 -5.40 -14.24 3.80
C LEU A 28 -6.90 -14.17 4.13
N HIS A 29 -7.28 -13.18 4.93
CA HIS A 29 -8.66 -12.84 5.22
C HIS A 29 -9.05 -11.55 4.52
N VAL A 30 -10.31 -11.46 4.06
CA VAL A 30 -10.86 -10.20 3.56
C VAL A 30 -11.13 -9.31 4.77
N TYR A 31 -10.35 -8.24 4.92
CA TYR A 31 -10.51 -7.28 6.00
C TYR A 31 -11.56 -6.24 5.67
N TRP A 32 -11.58 -5.79 4.42
CA TRP A 32 -12.39 -4.64 4.05
C TRP A 32 -12.75 -4.63 2.56
N ARG A 33 -13.97 -4.14 2.26
CA ARG A 33 -14.53 -3.98 0.92
C ARG A 33 -15.40 -2.71 0.88
N PRO A 34 -14.91 -1.60 0.32
CA PRO A 34 -15.70 -0.37 0.20
C PRO A 34 -16.79 -0.49 -0.86
N ASP A 35 -16.51 -1.25 -1.90
CA ASP A 35 -17.29 -1.30 -3.12
C ASP A 35 -17.11 -2.68 -3.81
N PRO A 36 -17.84 -2.94 -4.90
CA PRO A 36 -17.74 -4.21 -5.63
C PRO A 36 -16.43 -4.42 -6.41
N ARG A 37 -15.54 -3.43 -6.48
CA ARG A 37 -14.29 -3.41 -7.27
C ARG A 37 -13.02 -3.46 -6.42
N THR A 38 -13.13 -3.31 -5.11
CA THR A 38 -11.97 -3.23 -4.22
C THR A 38 -12.08 -4.22 -3.07
N ALA A 39 -10.97 -4.87 -2.73
CA ALA A 39 -10.86 -5.67 -1.53
C ALA A 39 -9.47 -5.51 -0.91
N LEU A 40 -9.42 -5.22 0.39
CA LEU A 40 -8.20 -5.27 1.19
C LEU A 40 -8.16 -6.58 1.95
N LEU A 41 -7.06 -7.32 1.79
CA LEU A 41 -6.81 -8.60 2.42
C LEU A 41 -5.58 -8.53 3.32
N GLY A 42 -5.63 -9.29 4.40
CA GLY A 42 -4.58 -9.30 5.39
C GLY A 42 -4.60 -10.52 6.30
N VAL A 43 -3.65 -10.56 7.21
CA VAL A 43 -3.54 -11.58 8.26
C VAL A 43 -2.93 -10.93 9.51
N ASN A 44 -3.33 -11.38 10.71
CA ASN A 44 -2.83 -10.86 11.99
C ASN A 44 -2.87 -9.32 12.10
N ASP A 45 -4.02 -8.71 11.82
CA ASP A 45 -4.23 -7.26 11.80
C ASP A 45 -3.24 -6.48 10.91
N ARG A 46 -2.65 -7.14 9.90
CA ARG A 46 -1.79 -6.51 8.90
C ARG A 46 -2.39 -6.60 7.51
N ALA A 47 -2.56 -5.47 6.84
CA ALA A 47 -2.87 -5.43 5.41
C ALA A 47 -1.68 -6.00 4.60
N CYS A 48 -1.98 -6.88 3.67
CA CYS A 48 -0.98 -7.53 2.82
C CYS A 48 -1.21 -7.21 1.35
N VAL A 49 -2.45 -7.32 0.88
CA VAL A 49 -2.80 -7.18 -0.54
C VAL A 49 -4.06 -6.33 -0.68
N MET A 50 -4.02 -5.35 -1.59
CA MET A 50 -5.23 -4.72 -2.10
C MET A 50 -5.48 -5.22 -3.52
N VAL A 51 -6.63 -5.86 -3.73
CA VAL A 51 -7.07 -6.29 -5.05
C VAL A 51 -8.05 -5.25 -5.57
N GLU A 52 -7.80 -4.73 -6.78
CA GLU A 52 -8.59 -3.65 -7.36
C GLU A 52 -8.92 -3.91 -8.84
N ASP A 53 -10.19 -3.75 -9.19
CA ASP A 53 -10.66 -3.69 -10.57
C ASP A 53 -10.69 -2.23 -11.04
N ASP A 54 -9.49 -1.72 -11.35
CA ASP A 54 -9.29 -0.39 -11.93
C ASP A 54 -8.43 -0.47 -13.21
N PRO A 55 -8.90 0.06 -14.35
CA PRO A 55 -8.14 0.05 -15.59
C PRO A 55 -6.83 0.83 -15.55
N ALA A 56 -6.74 1.92 -14.77
CA ALA A 56 -5.52 2.71 -14.68
C ALA A 56 -4.46 1.92 -13.90
N GLU A 57 -4.80 1.35 -12.75
CA GLU A 57 -3.89 0.47 -12.00
C GLU A 57 -3.50 -0.79 -12.79
N ARG A 58 -4.43 -1.39 -13.54
CA ARG A 58 -4.09 -2.53 -14.43
C ARG A 58 -3.01 -2.18 -15.44
N ALA A 59 -3.02 -0.96 -15.99
CA ALA A 59 -1.98 -0.51 -16.90
C ALA A 59 -0.59 -0.39 -16.24
N LEU A 60 -0.56 -0.23 -14.91
CA LEU A 60 0.67 -0.14 -14.12
C LEU A 60 1.17 -1.52 -13.65
N GLY A 61 0.31 -2.53 -13.65
CA GLY A 61 0.61 -3.88 -13.15
C GLY A 61 0.72 -3.95 -11.62
N PRO A 62 0.95 -5.13 -11.05
CA PRO A 62 1.06 -5.29 -9.60
C PRO A 62 2.32 -4.62 -9.03
N GLY A 63 2.28 -4.21 -7.77
CA GLY A 63 3.47 -3.65 -7.11
C GLY A 63 3.24 -3.16 -5.68
N PRO A 64 4.34 -2.87 -4.96
CA PRO A 64 4.25 -2.41 -3.59
C PRO A 64 3.66 -1.00 -3.52
N VAL A 65 2.85 -0.75 -2.48
CA VAL A 65 2.44 0.57 -2.04
C VAL A 65 3.23 0.91 -0.78
N LEU A 66 3.93 2.04 -0.80
CA LEU A 66 4.79 2.47 0.30
C LEU A 66 4.05 3.50 1.16
N LEU A 67 4.00 3.25 2.46
CA LEU A 67 3.46 4.19 3.43
C LEU A 67 4.46 5.34 3.60
N VAL A 68 3.98 6.57 3.47
CA VAL A 68 4.76 7.80 3.64
C VAL A 68 4.08 8.76 4.63
N ASP A 69 4.82 9.77 5.07
CA ASP A 69 4.33 10.82 5.96
C ASP A 69 3.35 11.78 5.27
N ASP A 70 3.69 12.27 4.07
CA ASP A 70 2.87 13.19 3.28
C ASP A 70 3.21 13.05 1.79
N VAL A 71 2.24 12.56 0.99
CA VAL A 71 2.43 12.36 -0.47
C VAL A 71 2.44 13.69 -1.24
N THR A 72 1.88 14.76 -0.67
CA THR A 72 1.77 16.06 -1.34
C THR A 72 3.09 16.82 -1.40
N TRP A 73 4.06 16.43 -0.56
CA TRP A 73 5.36 17.08 -0.47
C TRP A 73 6.39 16.53 -1.48
N PHE A 74 5.95 15.69 -2.42
CA PHE A 74 6.85 15.14 -3.44
C PHE A 74 7.20 16.17 -4.52
N GLY A 75 8.46 16.57 -4.56
CA GLY A 75 9.02 17.33 -5.68
C GLY A 75 9.36 16.38 -6.83
N LEU A 76 8.75 16.58 -8.00
CA LEU A 76 9.16 15.86 -9.21
C LEU A 76 10.44 16.48 -9.76
N ASP A 77 11.43 15.64 -10.09
CA ASP A 77 12.56 16.01 -10.94
C ASP A 77 12.22 15.77 -12.42
N ASP A 78 13.12 16.14 -13.33
CA ASP A 78 12.91 15.98 -14.79
C ASP A 78 12.73 14.52 -15.24
N SER A 79 13.10 13.55 -14.39
CA SER A 79 12.98 12.11 -14.65
C SER A 79 11.70 11.49 -14.06
N SER A 80 10.91 12.29 -13.35
CA SER A 80 9.73 11.83 -12.60
C SER A 80 8.46 12.44 -13.17
N SER A 81 7.44 11.62 -13.38
CA SER A 81 6.11 12.11 -13.77
C SER A 81 5.02 11.41 -12.97
N TRP A 82 4.00 12.18 -12.57
CA TRP A 82 2.79 11.59 -12.01
C TRP A 82 2.10 10.76 -13.06
N ILE A 83 1.84 9.49 -12.73
CA ILE A 83 0.93 8.64 -13.49
C ILE A 83 -0.48 8.79 -12.91
N ILE A 84 -0.56 8.78 -11.59
CA ILE A 84 -1.73 9.12 -10.80
C ILE A 84 -1.30 10.21 -9.84
N SER A 85 -1.72 11.45 -10.11
CA SER A 85 -1.52 12.57 -9.18
C SER A 85 -2.22 12.27 -7.85
N PRO A 86 -1.72 12.81 -6.72
CA PRO A 86 -2.32 12.58 -5.41
C PRO A 86 -3.84 12.69 -5.42
N VAL A 87 -4.49 11.61 -5.00
CA VAL A 87 -5.94 11.47 -4.96
C VAL A 87 -6.37 10.84 -3.64
N VAL A 88 -7.42 11.39 -3.06
CA VAL A 88 -8.02 10.83 -1.84
C VAL A 88 -8.82 9.60 -2.23
N VAL A 89 -8.42 8.46 -1.68
CA VAL A 89 -9.12 7.18 -1.73
C VAL A 89 -9.48 6.76 -0.31
N PRO A 90 -10.38 5.79 -0.09
CA PRO A 90 -10.80 5.43 1.26
C PRO A 90 -9.66 5.03 2.21
N VAL A 91 -8.60 4.39 1.69
CA VAL A 91 -7.44 3.94 2.46
C VAL A 91 -6.41 5.05 2.71
N GLY A 92 -6.65 6.28 2.25
CA GLY A 92 -5.76 7.43 2.45
C GLY A 92 -5.54 8.26 1.19
N ASN A 93 -4.49 9.07 1.19
CA ASN A 93 -4.09 9.85 0.02
C ASN A 93 -3.07 9.04 -0.79
N TYR A 94 -3.48 8.64 -1.99
CA TYR A 94 -2.74 7.73 -2.84
C TYR A 94 -2.15 8.46 -4.04
N ALA A 95 -0.95 8.06 -4.45
CA ALA A 95 -0.35 8.54 -5.69
C ALA A 95 0.53 7.47 -6.32
N ALA A 96 0.67 7.53 -7.64
CA ALA A 96 1.61 6.71 -8.39
C ALA A 96 2.44 7.58 -9.33
N LEU A 97 3.75 7.40 -9.32
CA LEU A 97 4.67 8.09 -10.23
C LEU A 97 5.55 7.11 -10.98
N SER A 98 5.96 7.53 -12.17
CA SER A 98 7.01 6.87 -12.94
C SER A 98 8.33 7.56 -12.64
N ARG A 99 9.37 6.79 -12.32
CA ARG A 99 10.75 7.27 -12.23
C ARG A 99 11.65 6.28 -12.96
N ASP A 100 12.33 6.73 -14.00
CA ASP A 100 13.20 5.89 -14.84
C ASP A 100 12.51 4.60 -15.34
N GLY A 101 11.20 4.67 -15.61
CA GLY A 101 10.38 3.53 -16.04
C GLY A 101 9.91 2.61 -14.92
N ILE A 102 10.24 2.93 -13.65
CA ILE A 102 9.77 2.21 -12.47
C ILE A 102 8.52 2.90 -11.93
N VAL A 103 7.45 2.13 -11.72
CA VAL A 103 6.24 2.62 -11.06
C VAL A 103 6.44 2.56 -9.55
N LEU A 104 6.37 3.71 -8.89
CA LEU A 104 6.41 3.86 -7.44
C LEU A 104 5.04 4.34 -6.95
N ARG A 105 4.49 3.64 -5.96
CA ARG A 105 3.19 3.94 -5.36
C ARG A 105 3.35 4.36 -3.92
N TYR A 106 2.65 5.39 -3.55
CA TYR A 106 2.70 5.98 -2.22
C TYR A 106 1.31 6.10 -1.63
N LEU A 107 1.24 5.92 -0.33
CA LEU A 107 0.05 6.13 0.47
C LEU A 107 0.44 6.93 1.70
N ASP A 108 -0.26 8.01 1.97
CA ASP A 108 -0.27 8.61 3.31
C ASP A 108 -1.66 8.46 3.95
N LEU A 109 -1.69 8.36 5.27
CA LEU A 109 -2.91 8.09 6.03
C LEU A 109 -3.52 9.38 6.61
N THR A 110 -3.21 10.56 6.03
CA THR A 110 -3.75 11.85 6.53
C THR A 110 -5.24 12.02 6.21
N LYS A 111 -5.73 11.30 5.20
CA LYS A 111 -7.12 11.30 4.72
C LYS A 111 -7.76 9.90 4.80
N LEU A 112 -7.27 9.05 5.69
CA LEU A 112 -7.82 7.71 5.93
C LEU A 112 -9.28 7.82 6.41
N GLU A 113 -10.18 7.02 5.84
CA GLU A 113 -11.55 6.92 6.33
C GLU A 113 -11.62 6.30 7.73
N ASP A 114 -12.52 6.82 8.58
CA ASP A 114 -12.70 6.35 9.96
C ASP A 114 -13.06 4.86 10.08
N SER A 115 -13.62 4.27 9.01
CA SER A 115 -14.00 2.85 8.97
C SER A 115 -12.83 1.90 8.75
N VAL A 116 -11.65 2.41 8.39
CA VAL A 116 -10.45 1.62 8.09
C VAL A 116 -9.45 1.73 9.25
N PRO A 117 -9.16 0.64 9.97
CA PRO A 117 -8.17 0.65 11.04
C PRO A 117 -6.78 1.02 10.54
N ARG A 118 -6.26 2.15 11.03
CA ARG A 118 -4.89 2.63 10.72
C ARG A 118 -3.82 1.57 11.00
N ALA A 119 -4.02 0.78 12.06
CA ALA A 119 -3.09 -0.27 12.50
C ALA A 119 -2.79 -1.31 11.41
N TRP A 120 -3.71 -1.52 10.45
CA TRP A 120 -3.49 -2.46 9.35
C TRP A 120 -2.29 -2.12 8.47
N PHE A 121 -1.90 -0.84 8.40
CA PHE A 121 -0.81 -0.38 7.55
C PHE A 121 0.55 -0.34 8.27
N GLY A 122 0.59 -0.80 9.52
CA GLY A 122 1.76 -0.79 10.39
C GLY A 122 1.87 0.49 11.24
N ASP A 123 2.63 0.40 12.33
CA ASP A 123 3.00 1.56 13.14
C ASP A 123 4.39 2.07 12.67
N PRO A 124 4.54 3.35 12.28
CA PRO A 124 5.84 3.90 11.91
C PRO A 124 6.91 3.79 13.02
N HIS A 125 6.52 3.50 14.26
CA HIS A 125 7.44 3.36 15.39
C HIS A 125 7.96 1.92 15.65
N GLU A 126 7.44 0.88 15.00
CA GLU A 126 7.88 -0.51 15.25
C GLU A 126 9.20 -0.91 14.57
N THR A 127 9.75 -0.08 13.67
CA THR A 127 11.00 -0.41 12.95
C THR A 127 12.28 -0.06 13.73
N ALA A 128 12.18 0.48 14.95
CA ALA A 128 13.33 0.87 15.77
C ALA A 128 13.96 -0.28 16.58
N ASP A 129 13.28 -1.43 16.74
CA ASP A 129 13.78 -2.55 17.54
C ASP A 129 14.43 -3.66 16.69
N CYS A 130 15.28 -3.26 15.74
CA CYS A 130 16.36 -4.14 15.30
C CYS A 130 17.49 -4.05 16.35
N GLU A 131 17.30 -4.71 17.49
CA GLU A 131 18.28 -4.76 18.58
C GLU A 131 19.65 -5.22 18.04
N GLU A 132 20.65 -4.36 18.24
CA GLU A 132 22.06 -4.73 18.20
C GLU A 132 22.29 -5.94 19.11
N GLY A 133 22.63 -7.08 18.52
CA GLY A 133 23.12 -8.24 19.24
C GLY A 133 24.37 -7.89 20.05
N LYS A 134 24.19 -7.50 21.31
CA LYS A 134 25.26 -7.39 22.30
C LYS A 134 25.87 -8.78 22.49
N SER A 135 27.03 -9.02 21.89
CA SER A 135 27.88 -10.15 22.25
C SER A 135 28.29 -10.00 23.72
N HIS A 136 27.72 -10.82 24.60
CA HIS A 136 28.25 -10.98 25.94
C HIS A 136 29.52 -11.82 25.84
N GLY A 137 30.66 -11.14 25.94
CA GLY A 137 31.90 -11.77 26.31
C GLY A 137 31.84 -12.21 27.78
N LYS A 138 32.09 -13.50 28.01
CA LYS A 138 32.93 -13.99 29.10
C LYS A 138 33.33 -15.43 28.86
#